data_AF-A0A2J4RJD1-F1
#
_entry.id   AF-A0A2J4RJD1-F1
#
_cell.length_a   1.000
_cell.length_b   1.000
_cell.length_c   1.000
_cell.angle_alpha   90.00
_cell.angle_beta   90.00
_cell.angle_gamma   90.00
#
_symmetry.space_group_name_H-M   'P 1'
#
loop_
_entity.id
_entity.type
_entity.pdbx_description
1 polymer ?
#
loop_
_entity_poly.entity_id
_entity_poly.type
_entity_poly.pdbx_seq_one_letter_code
_entity_poly.pdbx_strand_id
1 'polypeptide(L)'
;MDLSGYSFKQHLSDLLLPNSEFYSTVNPAYLNSGGVYVLRSFNDAGQALTIPRVLDDDRDGILYIGMAKLFCHRTGDLARSFSSQYQQSKHQTGQRYWSDERYQQRYPYEHLKMFMWISDHPATLEQSFFQSYLARFGETPPLNRI
;
A
#
# COMPACT_ATOMS: atom_id res chain seq x y z
N MET A 1 -4.45 6.42 -13.92
CA MET A 1 -3.41 6.69 -12.91
C MET A 1 -2.09 6.30 -13.54
N ASP A 2 -1.12 7.21 -13.58
CA ASP A 2 0.23 6.87 -14.01
C ASP A 2 1.00 6.24 -12.85
N LEU A 3 1.33 4.97 -12.99
CA LEU A 3 2.11 4.21 -12.01
C LEU A 3 3.58 4.09 -12.41
N SER A 4 4.03 4.74 -13.48
CA SER A 4 5.39 4.57 -14.01
C SER A 4 6.48 5.39 -13.27
N GLY A 5 6.08 6.31 -12.39
CA GLY A 5 6.98 7.20 -11.65
C GLY A 5 7.25 6.84 -10.18
N TYR A 6 7.06 5.59 -9.75
CA TYR A 6 7.34 5.22 -8.36
C TYR A 6 8.83 5.22 -8.08
N SER A 7 9.20 5.66 -6.89
CA SER A 7 10.60 5.77 -6.48
C SER A 7 11.07 4.55 -5.66
N PHE A 8 10.17 3.62 -5.30
CA PHE A 8 10.48 2.42 -4.52
C PHE A 8 9.42 1.32 -4.64
N LYS A 9 9.87 0.07 -4.65
CA LYS A 9 9.07 -1.16 -4.68
C LYS A 9 9.65 -2.15 -3.66
N GLN A 10 8.85 -2.60 -2.69
CA GLN A 10 9.23 -3.67 -1.77
C GLN A 10 8.05 -4.58 -1.44
N HIS A 11 8.33 -5.84 -1.11
CA HIS A 11 7.33 -6.72 -0.51
C HIS A 11 6.96 -6.21 0.89
N LEU A 12 5.69 -6.35 1.24
CA LEU A 12 5.18 -5.98 2.55
C LEU A 12 5.79 -6.86 3.66
N SER A 13 6.06 -8.12 3.35
CA SER A 13 6.82 -9.05 4.20
C SER A 13 8.23 -8.58 4.51
N ASP A 14 8.82 -7.80 3.60
CA ASP A 14 10.22 -7.36 3.65
C ASP A 14 10.34 -5.92 4.18
N LEU A 15 9.22 -5.24 4.44
CA LEU A 15 9.18 -4.00 5.21
C LEU A 15 9.55 -4.34 6.65
N LEU A 16 10.85 -4.41 6.89
CA LEU A 16 11.44 -4.56 8.20
C LEU A 16 10.85 -3.53 9.16
N LEU A 17 10.66 -3.93 10.41
CA LEU A 17 10.38 -3.00 11.50
C LEU A 17 11.41 -1.85 11.46
N PRO A 18 11.09 -0.63 11.90
CA PRO A 18 12.02 0.50 11.91
C PRO A 18 13.16 0.29 12.92
N ASN A 19 14.06 -0.63 12.59
CA ASN A 19 15.28 -1.01 13.28
C ASN A 19 16.49 -0.53 12.44
N SER A 20 17.70 -0.72 12.93
CA SER A 20 18.92 -0.30 12.22
C SER A 20 19.04 -0.87 10.81
N GLU A 21 18.48 -2.06 10.56
CA GLU A 21 18.48 -2.73 9.26
C GLU A 21 17.48 -2.10 8.27
N PHE A 22 16.30 -1.67 8.74
CA PHE A 22 15.36 -0.88 7.95
C PHE A 22 15.98 0.46 7.52
N TYR A 23 16.61 1.18 8.45
CA TYR A 23 17.24 2.47 8.14
C TYR A 23 18.42 2.34 7.17
N SER A 24 19.11 1.19 7.12
CA SER A 24 20.23 0.95 6.19
C SER A 24 19.80 0.44 4.82
N THR A 25 18.62 -0.18 4.71
CA THR A 25 18.09 -0.75 3.45
C THR A 25 17.14 0.18 2.72
N VAL A 26 16.45 1.07 3.44
CA VAL A 26 15.55 2.05 2.83
C VAL A 26 16.35 3.23 2.27
N ASN A 27 15.98 3.69 1.07
CA ASN A 27 16.60 4.87 0.47
C ASN A 27 16.47 6.09 1.42
N PRO A 28 17.58 6.77 1.76
CA PRO A 28 17.59 7.87 2.73
C PRO A 28 16.58 8.99 2.46
N ALA A 29 16.20 9.21 1.19
CA ALA A 29 15.18 10.18 0.83
C ALA A 29 13.84 9.92 1.54
N TYR A 30 13.48 8.65 1.80
CA TYR A 30 12.23 8.27 2.47
C TYR A 30 12.20 8.56 3.97
N LEU A 31 13.37 8.73 4.59
CA LEU A 31 13.45 9.01 6.02
C LEU A 31 12.95 10.42 6.34
N ASN A 32 13.07 11.34 5.39
CA ASN A 32 12.74 12.74 5.58
C ASN A 32 11.66 13.26 4.62
N SER A 33 11.04 12.37 3.84
CA SER A 33 10.02 12.77 2.83
C SER A 33 8.66 12.16 3.11
N GLY A 34 7.62 12.88 2.70
CA GLY A 34 6.25 12.41 2.63
C GLY A 34 5.85 12.00 1.21
N GLY A 35 4.61 11.57 1.05
CA GLY A 35 4.06 11.24 -0.25
C GLY A 35 2.87 10.29 -0.18
N VAL A 36 2.63 9.61 -1.30
CA VAL A 36 1.55 8.62 -1.47
C VAL A 36 2.14 7.22 -1.50
N TYR A 37 1.42 6.28 -0.92
CA TYR A 37 1.73 4.86 -0.98
C TYR A 37 0.53 4.04 -1.44
N VAL A 38 0.81 2.99 -2.20
CA VAL A 38 -0.19 2.10 -2.80
C VAL A 38 0.16 0.66 -2.49
N LEU A 39 -0.80 -0.06 -1.92
CA LEU A 39 -0.71 -1.50 -1.68
C LEU A 39 -1.22 -2.24 -2.91
N ARG A 40 -0.43 -3.17 -3.42
CA ARG A 40 -0.77 -4.01 -4.57
C ARG A 40 -0.60 -5.49 -4.23
N SER A 41 -1.42 -6.34 -4.83
CA SER A 41 -1.34 -7.80 -4.72
C SER A 41 -0.76 -8.43 -5.99
N PHE A 42 0.01 -9.50 -5.80
CA PHE A 42 0.68 -10.23 -6.87
C PHE A 42 0.34 -11.73 -6.78
N ASN A 43 0.72 -12.50 -7.80
CA ASN A 43 0.70 -13.97 -7.75
C ASN A 43 2.11 -14.52 -7.45
N ASP A 44 2.23 -15.85 -7.33
CA ASP A 44 3.50 -16.55 -7.10
C ASP A 44 4.54 -16.28 -8.20
N ALA A 45 4.08 -16.02 -9.43
CA ALA A 45 4.93 -15.64 -10.56
C ALA A 45 5.39 -14.16 -10.50
N GLY A 46 5.01 -13.41 -9.48
CA GLY A 46 5.36 -12.00 -9.29
C GLY A 46 4.63 -11.03 -10.22
N GLN A 47 3.56 -11.48 -10.88
CA GLN A 47 2.70 -10.66 -11.73
C GLN A 47 1.58 -10.03 -10.90
N ALA A 48 1.15 -8.81 -11.26
CA ALA A 48 0.07 -8.14 -10.55
C ALA A 48 -1.23 -8.95 -10.68
N LEU A 49 -1.92 -9.15 -9.56
CA LEU A 49 -3.19 -9.87 -9.54
C LEU A 49 -4.27 -8.97 -10.14
N THR A 50 -4.94 -9.43 -11.19
CA THR A 50 -6.09 -8.68 -11.74
C THR A 50 -7.29 -8.78 -10.81
N ILE A 51 -7.89 -7.63 -10.48
CA ILE A 51 -9.04 -7.55 -9.59
C ILE A 51 -10.23 -6.98 -10.38
N PRO A 52 -11.34 -7.73 -10.53
CA PRO A 52 -12.54 -7.22 -11.17
C PRO A 52 -13.10 -6.01 -10.41
N ARG A 53 -13.49 -4.96 -11.13
CA ARG A 53 -14.17 -3.78 -10.58
C ARG A 53 -15.52 -3.55 -11.23
N VAL A 54 -16.24 -2.55 -10.73
CA VAL A 54 -17.56 -2.15 -11.25
C VAL A 54 -17.51 -1.79 -12.73
N LEU A 55 -16.51 -1.02 -13.17
CA LEU A 55 -16.44 -0.48 -14.55
C LEU A 55 -15.35 -1.09 -15.45
N ASP A 56 -14.25 -1.61 -14.88
CA ASP A 56 -13.10 -2.15 -15.63
C ASP A 56 -12.30 -3.14 -14.76
N ASP A 57 -11.37 -3.88 -15.33
CA ASP A 57 -10.46 -4.75 -14.58
C ASP A 57 -9.24 -3.98 -14.07
N ASP A 58 -9.03 -4.00 -12.75
CA ASP A 58 -7.82 -3.47 -12.11
C ASP A 58 -6.67 -4.47 -12.29
N ARG A 59 -6.02 -4.37 -13.45
CA ARG A 59 -4.82 -5.16 -13.81
C ARG A 59 -3.58 -4.81 -13.00
N ASP A 60 -3.65 -3.72 -12.24
CA ASP A 60 -2.58 -3.31 -11.36
C ASP A 60 -2.68 -3.96 -9.98
N GLY A 61 -3.83 -4.55 -9.64
CA GLY A 61 -4.03 -5.26 -8.38
C GLY A 61 -4.02 -4.36 -7.16
N ILE A 62 -4.53 -3.14 -7.29
CA ILE A 62 -4.51 -2.13 -6.23
C ILE A 62 -5.52 -2.50 -5.15
N LEU A 63 -5.05 -2.56 -3.90
CA LEU A 63 -5.88 -2.84 -2.73
C LEU A 63 -6.12 -1.63 -1.86
N TYR A 64 -5.16 -0.71 -1.83
CA TYR A 64 -5.21 0.47 -0.97
C TYR A 64 -4.37 1.61 -1.55
N ILE A 65 -4.88 2.84 -1.43
CA ILE A 65 -4.17 4.09 -1.68
C ILE A 65 -4.19 4.90 -0.38
N GLY A 66 -3.07 5.47 0.04
CA GLY A 66 -3.04 6.40 1.16
C GLY A 66 -1.82 7.30 1.13
N MET A 67 -1.75 8.23 2.09
CA MET A 67 -0.66 9.19 2.17
C MET A 67 0.00 9.30 3.54
N ALA A 68 1.22 9.83 3.54
CA ALA A 68 2.00 10.11 4.72
C ALA A 68 2.70 11.48 4.59
N LYS A 69 2.70 12.27 5.67
CA LYS A 69 3.52 13.49 5.75
C LYS A 69 5.02 13.17 5.84
N LEU A 70 5.35 12.06 6.48
CA LEU A 70 6.68 11.47 6.55
C LEU A 70 6.52 9.95 6.46
N PHE A 71 7.22 9.32 5.53
CA PHE A 71 7.11 7.87 5.33
C PHE A 71 7.63 7.11 6.54
N CYS A 72 8.80 7.44 7.10
CA CYS A 72 9.39 6.72 8.25
C CYS A 72 8.46 6.56 9.47
N HIS A 73 7.61 7.55 9.75
CA HIS A 73 6.63 7.46 10.83
C HIS A 73 5.46 6.52 10.49
N ARG A 74 5.04 6.47 9.22
CA ARG A 74 3.82 5.76 8.79
C ARG A 74 4.10 4.38 8.18
N THR A 75 5.26 4.13 7.58
CA THR A 75 5.63 2.81 7.05
C THR A 75 5.85 1.82 8.17
N GLY A 76 6.39 2.25 9.31
CA GLY A 76 6.43 1.45 10.53
C GLY A 76 5.04 1.07 11.04
N ASP A 77 4.10 2.02 11.08
CA ASP A 77 2.69 1.76 11.48
C ASP A 77 1.97 0.84 10.49
N LEU A 78 2.22 1.02 9.20
CA LEU A 78 1.59 0.24 8.14
C LEU A 78 2.15 -1.19 8.12
N ALA A 79 3.47 -1.37 8.14
CA ALA A 79 4.12 -2.68 8.26
C ALA A 79 3.65 -3.42 9.53
N ARG A 80 3.58 -2.71 10.67
CA ARG A 80 3.00 -3.25 11.91
C ARG A 80 1.52 -3.63 11.76
N SER A 81 0.71 -2.86 11.03
CA SER A 81 -0.73 -3.12 10.87
C SER A 81 -1.05 -4.37 10.06
N PHE A 82 -0.14 -4.77 9.16
CA PHE A 82 -0.28 -5.97 8.36
C PHE A 82 0.54 -7.15 8.91
N SER A 83 1.32 -6.98 9.97
CA SER A 83 1.98 -8.10 10.65
C SER A 83 0.99 -8.89 11.50
N SER A 84 1.09 -10.23 11.45
CA SER A 84 0.36 -11.13 12.35
C SER A 84 0.91 -11.12 13.78
N GLN A 85 2.13 -10.61 13.98
CA GLN A 85 2.86 -10.68 15.26
C GLN A 85 2.66 -9.45 16.16
N TYR A 86 2.08 -8.35 15.65
CA TYR A 86 1.88 -7.12 16.43
C TYR A 86 0.45 -7.01 16.96
N GLN A 87 0.31 -6.99 18.30
CA GLN A 87 -0.96 -6.89 19.04
C GLN A 87 -1.45 -5.45 19.32
N GLN A 88 -0.71 -4.42 18.86
CA GLN A 88 -1.17 -3.03 18.98
C GLN A 88 -2.34 -2.73 18.04
N SER A 89 -3.09 -1.65 18.30
CA SER A 89 -4.25 -1.27 17.46
C SER A 89 -3.80 -1.10 16.01
N LYS A 90 -4.13 -2.08 15.17
CA LYS A 90 -3.76 -2.09 13.75
C LYS A 90 -4.28 -0.81 13.09
N HIS A 91 -3.50 -0.23 12.18
CA HIS A 91 -4.01 0.82 11.28
C HIS A 91 -5.29 0.31 10.60
N GLN A 92 -6.25 1.19 10.32
CA GLN A 92 -7.61 0.79 9.90
C GLN A 92 -7.62 -0.15 8.68
N THR A 93 -6.69 0.03 7.75
CA THR A 93 -6.48 -0.86 6.59
C THR A 93 -6.11 -2.29 7.00
N GLY A 94 -5.18 -2.41 7.95
CA GLY A 94 -4.81 -3.70 8.53
C GLY A 94 -5.96 -4.33 9.31
N GLN A 95 -6.75 -3.53 10.04
CA GLN A 95 -7.96 -4.05 10.70
C GLN A 95 -8.93 -4.68 9.70
N ARG A 96 -9.20 -4.00 8.57
CA ARG A 96 -10.11 -4.51 7.54
C ARG A 96 -9.58 -5.74 6.84
N TYR A 97 -8.29 -5.78 6.53
CA TYR A 97 -7.65 -6.98 5.99
C TYR A 97 -7.82 -8.14 6.97
N TRP A 98 -7.39 -7.96 8.23
CA TRP A 98 -7.40 -9.02 9.25
C TRP A 98 -8.78 -9.36 9.84
N SER A 99 -9.83 -8.57 9.57
CA SER A 99 -11.16 -8.84 10.10
C SER A 99 -11.91 -9.97 9.39
N ASP A 100 -11.44 -10.40 8.22
CA ASP A 100 -12.11 -11.41 7.40
C ASP A 100 -11.08 -12.27 6.66
N GLU A 101 -11.05 -13.57 6.99
CA GLU A 101 -10.09 -14.54 6.44
C GLU A 101 -10.09 -14.63 4.91
N ARG A 102 -11.21 -14.26 4.27
CA ARG A 102 -11.34 -14.26 2.81
C ARG A 102 -10.40 -13.26 2.16
N TYR A 103 -10.03 -12.17 2.86
CA TYR A 103 -9.02 -11.25 2.35
C TYR A 103 -7.63 -11.89 2.31
N GLN A 104 -7.23 -12.66 3.33
CA GLN A 104 -5.94 -13.36 3.32
C GLN A 104 -5.92 -14.47 2.26
N GLN A 105 -7.02 -15.21 2.12
CA GLN A 105 -7.14 -16.26 1.11
C GLN A 105 -7.08 -15.67 -0.31
N ARG A 106 -7.72 -14.51 -0.53
CA ARG A 106 -7.75 -13.86 -1.85
C ARG A 106 -6.48 -13.08 -2.16
N TYR A 107 -5.87 -12.45 -1.16
CA TYR A 107 -4.70 -11.58 -1.26
C TYR A 107 -3.66 -11.98 -0.21
N PRO A 108 -2.91 -13.07 -0.43
CA PRO A 108 -1.96 -13.58 0.56
C PRO A 108 -0.93 -12.53 0.96
N TYR A 109 -0.55 -12.51 2.24
CA TYR A 109 0.29 -11.47 2.83
C TYR A 109 1.66 -11.38 2.14
N GLU A 110 2.25 -12.53 1.86
CA GLU A 110 3.50 -12.74 1.13
C GLU A 110 3.47 -12.13 -0.29
N HIS A 111 2.29 -11.96 -0.86
CA HIS A 111 2.08 -11.42 -2.20
C HIS A 111 1.76 -9.93 -2.21
N LEU A 112 1.67 -9.30 -1.05
CA LEU A 112 1.44 -7.88 -0.94
C LEU A 112 2.74 -7.11 -1.13
N LYS A 113 2.71 -6.05 -1.96
CA LYS A 113 3.86 -5.15 -2.17
C LYS A 113 3.42 -3.70 -2.04
N MET A 114 4.30 -2.89 -1.45
CA MET A 114 4.10 -1.46 -1.28
C MET A 114 4.85 -0.68 -2.35
N PHE A 115 4.19 0.33 -2.90
CA PHE A 115 4.74 1.27 -3.86
C PHE A 115 4.61 2.68 -3.29
N MET A 116 5.65 3.51 -3.43
CA MET A 116 5.68 4.84 -2.85
C MET A 116 6.11 5.90 -3.87
N TRP A 117 5.46 7.06 -3.79
CA TRP A 117 5.74 8.25 -4.57
C TRP A 117 6.00 9.41 -3.62
N ILE A 118 7.21 9.96 -3.66
CA ILE A 118 7.58 11.13 -2.86
C ILE A 118 6.85 12.37 -3.38
N SER A 119 6.35 13.19 -2.46
CA SER A 119 5.73 14.47 -2.78
C SER A 119 5.78 15.45 -1.61
N ASP A 120 6.06 16.72 -1.92
CA ASP A 120 5.92 17.84 -0.97
C ASP A 120 4.45 18.19 -0.71
N HIS A 121 3.53 17.67 -1.53
CA HIS A 121 2.08 17.88 -1.43
C HIS A 121 1.33 16.54 -1.39
N PRO A 122 1.55 15.71 -0.35
CA PRO A 122 1.06 14.33 -0.28
C PRO A 122 -0.47 14.22 -0.37
N ALA A 123 -1.22 15.16 0.21
CA ALA A 123 -2.68 15.17 0.16
C ALA A 123 -3.20 15.43 -1.27
N THR A 124 -2.59 16.37 -1.99
CA THR A 124 -2.96 16.67 -3.39
C THR A 124 -2.66 15.48 -4.30
N LEU A 125 -1.51 14.83 -4.10
CA LEU A 125 -1.15 13.63 -4.86
C LEU A 125 -2.09 12.45 -4.54
N GLU A 126 -2.45 12.26 -3.27
CA GLU A 126 -3.38 11.21 -2.86
C GLU A 126 -4.75 11.41 -3.50
N GLN A 127 -5.26 12.65 -3.46
CA GLN A 127 -6.52 13.01 -4.06
C GLN A 127 -6.51 12.74 -5.57
N SER A 128 -5.45 13.11 -6.28
CA SER A 128 -5.36 12.85 -7.73
C SER A 128 -5.33 11.34 -8.04
N PHE A 129 -4.68 10.55 -7.20
CA PHE A 129 -4.66 9.10 -7.31
C PHE A 129 -6.07 8.52 -7.10
N PHE A 130 -6.75 8.91 -6.02
CA PHE A 130 -8.12 8.46 -5.75
C PHE A 130 -9.10 8.85 -6.84
N GLN A 131 -9.07 10.11 -7.29
CA GLN A 131 -9.97 10.57 -8.35
C GLN A 131 -9.72 9.81 -9.66
N SER A 132 -8.45 9.57 -10.00
CA SER A 132 -8.11 8.74 -11.16
C SER A 132 -8.57 7.30 -11.03
N TYR A 133 -8.51 6.73 -9.81
CA TYR A 133 -8.95 5.37 -9.54
C TYR A 133 -10.48 5.26 -9.64
N LEU A 134 -11.20 6.16 -8.98
CA LEU A 134 -12.66 6.24 -8.99
C LEU A 134 -13.20 6.47 -10.40
N ALA A 135 -12.62 7.41 -11.15
CA ALA A 135 -13.04 7.69 -12.53
C ALA A 135 -12.86 6.48 -13.45
N ARG A 136 -11.85 5.62 -13.19
CA ARG A 136 -11.59 4.43 -14.00
C ARG A 136 -12.46 3.25 -13.61
N PHE A 137 -12.60 2.99 -12.31
CA PHE A 137 -13.15 1.73 -11.81
C PHE A 137 -14.56 1.86 -11.23
N GLY A 138 -15.02 3.08 -10.95
CA GLY A 138 -16.35 3.38 -10.40
C GLY A 138 -16.49 3.10 -8.90
N GLU A 139 -15.42 2.69 -8.22
CA GLU A 139 -15.41 2.34 -6.80
C GLU A 139 -14.07 2.66 -6.14
N THR A 140 -14.04 2.70 -4.80
CA THR A 140 -12.81 2.82 -4.02
C THR A 140 -12.05 1.50 -3.98
N PRO A 141 -10.70 1.51 -3.79
CA PRO A 141 -9.97 0.27 -3.59
C PRO A 141 -10.53 -0.57 -2.41
N PRO A 142 -10.43 -1.92 -2.45
CA PRO A 142 -11.08 -2.82 -1.49
C PRO A 142 -10.80 -2.56 -0.02
N LEU A 143 -9.62 -2.04 0.31
CA LEU A 143 -9.19 -1.81 1.68
C LEU A 143 -9.25 -0.33 2.08
N ASN A 144 -9.63 0.57 1.17
CA ASN A 144 -9.94 1.96 1.51
C ASN A 144 -11.34 2.08 2.10
N ARG A 145 -11.51 2.97 3.10
CA ARG A 145 -12.84 3.31 3.61
C ARG A 145 -13.62 4.13 2.59
N ILE A 146 -14.94 3.98 2.67
CA ILE A 146 -15.94 4.90 2.10
C ILE A 146 -16.16 6.01 3.13
#